data_AF-A0A1A8MPY0-F1
#
_entry.id   AF-A0A1A8MPY0-F1
#
_cell.length_a   1.000
_cell.length_b   1.000
_cell.length_c   1.000
_cell.angle_alpha   90.00
_cell.angle_beta   90.00
_cell.angle_gamma   90.00
#
_symmetry.space_group_name_H-M   'P 1'
#
loop_
_entity.id
_entity.type
_entity.pdbx_description
1 polymer ?
#
loop_
_entity_poly.entity_id
_entity_poly.type
_entity_poly.pdbx_seq_one_letter_code
_entity_poly.pdbx_strand_id
1 'polypeptide(L)'
;VIKSVATQHDRRDVIRKTWGKEQVVNGKRVKTLFLLGTPSSEAERANHQKLVEYEDYIYGDILQWDFLDSFFNLTLKETHFLKWFHTYCSGVHYVFKGDDDVFVSVE
;
A
#
# COMPACT_ATOMS: atom_id res chain seq x y z
N VAL A 1 1.57 6.66 -0.58
CA VAL A 1 2.07 5.31 -0.88
C VAL A 1 2.59 4.70 0.40
N ILE A 2 1.90 3.69 0.94
CA ILE A 2 2.12 3.19 2.29
C ILE A 2 2.63 1.76 2.22
N LYS A 3 3.80 1.50 2.81
CA LYS A 3 4.31 0.14 2.98
C LYS A 3 3.44 -0.57 4.02
N SER A 4 2.95 -1.75 3.68
CA SER A 4 2.20 -2.61 4.59
C SER A 4 2.55 -4.08 4.32
N VAL A 5 1.98 -5.00 5.08
CA VAL A 5 2.10 -6.44 4.89
C VAL A 5 0.71 -7.07 4.90
N ALA A 6 0.52 -8.23 4.26
CA ALA A 6 -0.79 -8.85 4.09
C ALA A 6 -1.61 -8.98 5.39
N THR A 7 -0.95 -9.26 6.52
CA THR A 7 -1.57 -9.45 7.84
C THR A 7 -2.11 -8.16 8.47
N GLN A 8 -1.63 -6.98 8.05
CA GLN A 8 -1.98 -5.69 8.66
C GLN A 8 -3.23 -5.04 8.03
N HIS A 9 -4.30 -5.81 7.87
CA HIS A 9 -5.56 -5.31 7.31
C HIS A 9 -6.15 -4.15 8.11
N ASP A 10 -6.18 -4.29 9.45
CA ASP A 10 -6.77 -3.28 10.34
C ASP A 10 -6.06 -1.93 10.25
N ARG A 11 -4.73 -1.93 10.08
CA ARG A 11 -3.96 -0.69 9.88
C ARG A 11 -4.35 0.01 8.59
N ARG A 12 -4.48 -0.75 7.50
CA ARG A 12 -4.91 -0.20 6.21
C ARG A 12 -6.32 0.37 6.30
N ASP A 13 -7.24 -0.33 6.95
CA ASP A 13 -8.62 0.12 7.17
C ASP A 13 -8.67 1.43 7.99
N VAL A 14 -7.90 1.53 9.08
CA VAL A 14 -7.78 2.78 9.85
C VAL A 14 -7.22 3.91 9.00
N ILE A 15 -6.17 3.67 8.20
CA ILE A 15 -5.59 4.69 7.33
C ILE A 15 -6.63 5.19 6.31
N ARG A 16 -7.39 4.30 5.67
CA ARG A 16 -8.48 4.66 4.74
C ARG A 16 -9.56 5.52 5.40
N LYS A 17 -9.88 5.24 6.66
CA LYS A 17 -10.91 5.96 7.44
C LYS A 17 -10.40 7.27 8.04
N THR A 18 -9.08 7.49 8.05
CA THR A 18 -8.44 8.65 8.68
C THR A 18 -7.63 9.45 7.68
N TRP A 19 -6.31 9.56 7.86
CA TRP A 19 -5.44 10.47 7.12
C TRP A 19 -5.14 10.01 5.69
N GLY A 20 -5.32 8.72 5.38
CA GLY A 20 -5.14 8.18 4.03
C GLY A 20 -6.42 8.20 3.18
N LYS A 21 -7.50 8.82 3.67
CA LYS A 21 -8.75 8.94 2.92
C LYS A 21 -8.52 9.67 1.59
N GLU A 22 -9.02 9.11 0.49
CA GLU A 22 -8.99 9.81 -0.80
C GLU A 22 -9.80 11.11 -0.73
N GLN A 23 -9.14 12.22 -1.06
CA GLN A 23 -9.74 13.53 -0.98
C GLN A 23 -9.06 14.52 -1.93
N VAL A 24 -9.64 15.71 -2.05
CA VAL A 24 -9.03 16.82 -2.79
C VAL A 24 -8.55 17.85 -1.77
N VAL A 25 -7.24 18.11 -1.77
CA VAL A 25 -6.61 19.12 -0.90
C VAL A 25 -6.05 20.22 -1.80
N ASN A 26 -6.49 21.46 -1.60
CA ASN A 26 -6.05 22.62 -2.39
C ASN A 26 -6.14 22.39 -3.92
N GLY A 27 -7.23 21.75 -4.38
CA GLY A 27 -7.45 21.42 -5.79
C GLY A 27 -6.63 20.23 -6.32
N LYS A 28 -5.79 19.60 -5.50
CA LYS A 28 -5.01 18.42 -5.87
C LYS A 28 -5.67 17.16 -5.33
N ARG A 29 -5.89 16.17 -6.21
CA ARG A 29 -6.42 14.86 -5.82
C ARG A 29 -5.33 14.05 -5.09
N VAL A 30 -5.63 13.61 -3.89
CA VAL A 30 -4.79 12.72 -3.08
C VAL A 30 -5.36 11.32 -3.17
N LYS A 31 -4.49 10.35 -3.52
CA LYS A 31 -4.80 8.92 -3.53
C LYS A 31 -3.84 8.16 -2.64
N THR A 32 -4.36 7.15 -1.96
CA THR A 32 -3.56 6.24 -1.14
C THR A 32 -3.42 4.92 -1.87
N LEU A 33 -2.23 4.34 -1.79
CA LEU A 33 -1.91 3.02 -2.33
C LEU A 33 -1.12 2.27 -1.27
N PHE A 34 -1.43 1.00 -1.06
CA PHE A 34 -0.71 0.11 -0.16
C PHE A 34 0.21 -0.83 -0.93
N LEU A 35 1.46 -0.96 -0.47
CA LEU A 35 2.48 -1.81 -1.10
C LEU A 35 2.67 -3.09 -0.29
N LEU A 36 2.39 -4.24 -0.89
CA LEU A 36 2.46 -5.56 -0.26
C LEU A 36 3.40 -6.48 -1.04
N GLY A 37 4.06 -7.39 -0.33
CA GLY A 37 4.63 -8.61 -0.90
C GLY A 37 3.74 -9.83 -0.63
N THR A 38 4.27 -11.02 -0.89
CA THR A 38 3.64 -12.27 -0.47
C THR A 38 3.94 -12.55 1.01
N PRO A 39 2.97 -13.09 1.78
CA PRO A 39 3.14 -13.39 3.19
C PRO A 39 4.36 -14.27 3.46
N SER A 40 5.06 -14.01 4.57
CA SER A 40 6.35 -14.64 4.84
C SER A 40 6.25 -16.13 5.22
N SER A 41 5.21 -16.51 5.97
CA SER A 41 5.00 -17.89 6.40
C SER A 41 3.95 -18.62 5.54
N GLU A 42 4.10 -19.94 5.39
CA GLU A 42 3.11 -20.77 4.69
C GLU A 42 1.75 -20.78 5.39
N ALA A 43 1.75 -20.76 6.72
CA ALA A 43 0.54 -20.67 7.52
C ALA A 43 -0.24 -19.38 7.25
N GLU A 44 0.47 -18.27 7.05
CA GLU A 44 -0.17 -16.98 6.73
C GLU A 44 -0.61 -16.89 5.26
N ARG A 45 0.12 -17.55 4.33
CA ARG A 45 -0.13 -17.43 2.89
C ARG A 45 -1.57 -17.76 2.49
N ALA A 46 -2.11 -18.89 2.91
CA ALA A 46 -3.41 -19.34 2.39
C ALA A 46 -4.59 -18.46 2.85
N ASN A 47 -4.61 -18.05 4.12
CA ASN A 47 -5.72 -17.28 4.68
C ASN A 47 -5.58 -15.79 4.38
N HIS A 48 -4.38 -15.22 4.51
CA HIS A 48 -4.20 -13.79 4.30
C HIS A 48 -4.22 -13.40 2.83
N GLN A 49 -3.81 -14.29 1.91
CA GLN A 49 -3.90 -13.98 0.48
C GLN A 49 -5.36 -13.78 0.03
N LYS A 50 -6.27 -14.66 0.46
CA LYS A 50 -7.71 -14.50 0.17
C LYS A 50 -8.29 -13.22 0.75
N LEU A 51 -7.84 -12.82 1.94
CA LEU A 51 -8.25 -11.56 2.56
C LEU A 51 -7.75 -10.35 1.78
N VAL A 52 -6.49 -10.39 1.31
CA VAL A 52 -5.91 -9.33 0.45
C VAL A 52 -6.65 -9.24 -0.89
N GLU A 53 -6.95 -10.36 -1.52
CA GLU A 53 -7.74 -10.40 -2.77
C GLU A 53 -9.13 -9.79 -2.59
N TYR A 54 -9.80 -10.11 -1.48
CA TYR A 54 -11.11 -9.54 -1.15
C TYR A 54 -11.02 -8.04 -0.83
N GLU A 55 -9.98 -7.62 -0.13
CA GLU A 55 -9.71 -6.21 0.16
C GLU A 55 -9.44 -5.42 -1.12
N ASP A 56 -8.60 -5.93 -2.02
CA ASP A 56 -8.31 -5.30 -3.30
C ASP A 56 -9.56 -5.22 -4.20
N TYR A 57 -10.39 -6.26 -4.19
CA TYR A 57 -11.68 -6.24 -4.90
C TYR A 57 -12.61 -5.10 -4.44
N ILE A 58 -12.59 -4.75 -3.14
CA ILE A 58 -13.42 -3.70 -2.58
C ILE A 58 -12.82 -2.30 -2.82
N TYR A 59 -11.53 -2.14 -2.57
CA TYR A 59 -10.90 -0.82 -2.48
C TYR A 59 -10.06 -0.45 -3.71
N GLY A 60 -9.51 -1.43 -4.43
CA GLY A 60 -8.67 -1.22 -5.62
C GLY A 60 -7.43 -0.36 -5.35
N ASP A 61 -6.91 -0.38 -4.12
CA ASP A 61 -5.80 0.46 -3.67
C ASP A 61 -4.57 -0.36 -3.23
N ILE A 62 -4.49 -1.63 -3.62
CA ILE A 62 -3.39 -2.53 -3.29
C ILE A 62 -2.49 -2.76 -4.50
N LEU A 63 -1.19 -2.61 -4.31
CA LEU A 63 -0.16 -3.09 -5.22
C LEU A 63 0.58 -4.23 -4.52
N GLN A 64 0.36 -5.45 -5.00
CA GLN A 64 1.01 -6.65 -4.50
C GLN A 64 1.96 -7.22 -5.56
N TRP A 65 3.18 -7.57 -5.15
CA TRP A 65 4.13 -8.29 -5.99
C TRP A 65 4.49 -9.64 -5.38
N ASP A 66 4.88 -10.57 -6.25
CA ASP A 66 5.30 -11.91 -5.86
C ASP A 66 6.76 -11.92 -5.38
N PHE A 67 6.98 -11.38 -4.17
CA PHE A 67 8.23 -11.52 -3.43
C PHE A 67 7.94 -11.64 -1.94
N LEU A 68 8.76 -12.40 -1.22
CA LEU A 68 8.63 -12.58 0.22
C LEU A 68 8.67 -11.25 0.96
N ASP A 69 7.57 -10.87 1.60
CA ASP A 69 7.50 -9.62 2.36
C ASP A 69 8.29 -9.78 3.68
N SER A 70 9.47 -9.17 3.72
CA SER A 70 10.37 -9.21 4.86
C SER A 70 11.14 -7.90 4.95
N PHE A 71 11.70 -7.62 6.14
CA PHE A 71 12.49 -6.41 6.38
C PHE A 71 13.64 -6.25 5.37
N PHE A 72 14.33 -7.35 5.03
CA PHE A 72 15.44 -7.33 4.08
C PHE A 72 15.00 -7.07 2.63
N ASN A 73 13.74 -7.36 2.30
CA ASN A 73 13.18 -7.14 0.96
C ASN A 73 12.47 -5.79 0.81
N LEU A 74 12.58 -4.89 1.79
CA LEU A 74 12.02 -3.54 1.66
C LEU A 74 12.61 -2.80 0.45
N THR A 75 13.91 -2.91 0.19
CA THR A 75 14.52 -2.31 -1.02
C THR A 75 13.91 -2.87 -2.31
N LEU A 76 13.57 -4.15 -2.35
CA LEU A 76 12.90 -4.78 -3.48
C LEU A 76 11.47 -4.25 -3.65
N LYS A 77 10.73 -4.07 -2.54
CA LYS A 77 9.41 -3.41 -2.54
C LYS A 77 9.50 -2.02 -3.18
N GLU A 78 10.56 -1.27 -2.88
CA GLU A 78 10.77 0.06 -3.46
C GLU A 78 11.07 0.06 -4.95
N THR A 79 11.95 -0.82 -5.40
CA THR A 79 12.29 -0.88 -6.82
C THR A 79 11.08 -1.29 -7.65
N HIS A 80 10.24 -2.20 -7.14
CA HIS A 80 8.96 -2.56 -7.76
C HIS A 80 7.99 -1.37 -7.82
N PHE A 81 7.81 -0.64 -6.71
CA PHE A 81 6.96 0.55 -6.70
C PHE A 81 7.45 1.62 -7.66
N LEU A 82 8.75 1.93 -7.67
CA LEU A 82 9.31 2.95 -8.57
C LEU A 82 9.13 2.57 -10.04
N LYS A 83 9.31 1.29 -10.39
CA LYS A 83 9.05 0.79 -11.74
C LYS A 83 7.58 0.98 -12.13
N TRP A 84 6.65 0.58 -11.26
CA TRP A 84 5.21 0.75 -11.49
C TRP A 84 4.83 2.23 -11.61
N PHE A 85 5.33 3.08 -10.71
CA PHE A 85 5.08 4.52 -10.72
C PHE A 85 5.52 5.16 -12.03
N HIS A 86 6.73 4.84 -12.49
CA HIS A 86 7.24 5.34 -13.76
C HIS A 86 6.37 4.95 -14.96
N THR A 87 5.80 3.74 -14.97
CA THR A 87 4.95 3.26 -16.07
C THR A 87 3.53 3.82 -16.04
N TYR A 88 2.91 3.94 -14.86
CA TYR A 88 1.47 4.19 -14.75
C TYR A 88 1.09 5.60 -14.25
N CYS A 89 2.04 6.37 -13.71
CA CYS A 89 1.75 7.64 -13.02
C CYS A 89 2.44 8.85 -13.66
N SER A 90 2.35 9.01 -14.99
CA SER A 90 3.02 10.10 -15.73
C SER A 90 2.62 11.54 -15.33
N GLY A 91 1.45 11.72 -14.70
CA GLY A 91 0.93 13.03 -14.27
C GLY A 91 1.05 13.33 -12.77
N VAL A 92 1.73 12.48 -11.99
CA VAL A 92 1.84 12.66 -10.54
C VAL A 92 3.08 13.48 -10.18
N HIS A 93 2.86 14.63 -9.53
CA HIS A 93 3.94 15.57 -9.17
C HIS A 93 4.62 15.27 -7.83
N TYR A 94 3.92 14.60 -6.92
CA TYR A 94 4.40 14.36 -5.55
C TYR A 94 4.03 12.95 -5.09
N VAL A 95 4.94 12.32 -4.37
CA VAL A 95 4.71 11.05 -3.70
C VAL A 95 5.11 11.21 -2.24
N PHE A 96 4.13 11.06 -1.35
CA PHE A 96 4.42 10.77 0.06
C PHE A 96 4.57 9.26 0.23
N LYS A 97 5.65 8.87 0.89
CA LYS A 97 5.93 7.47 1.22
C LYS A 97 6.09 7.31 2.73
N GLY A 98 5.37 6.35 3.30
CA GLY A 98 5.37 6.08 4.74
C GLY A 98 5.14 4.61 5.06
N ASP A 99 5.17 4.30 6.34
CA ASP A 99 4.80 3.00 6.92
C ASP A 99 3.34 3.01 7.38
N ASP A 100 2.76 1.84 7.65
CA ASP A 100 1.36 1.70 8.06
C ASP A 100 1.09 1.96 9.55
N ASP A 101 2.12 2.34 10.31
CA ASP A 101 2.08 2.67 11.74
C ASP A 101 2.39 4.14 12.04
N VAL A 102 2.30 5.01 11.03
CA VAL A 102 2.48 6.45 11.20
C VAL A 102 1.16 7.21 11.12
N PHE A 103 1.17 8.43 11.65
CA PHE A 103 0.12 9.43 11.45
C PHE A 103 0.65 10.54 10.54
N VAL A 104 -0.21 11.03 9.63
CA VAL A 104 0.12 12.13 8.72
C VAL A 104 -0.96 13.19 8.82
N SER A 105 -0.56 14.44 9.07
CA SER A 105 -1.44 15.60 8.91
C SER A 105 -1.43 16.03 7.44
N VAL A 106 -2.59 16.04 6.78
CA VAL A 106 -2.72 16.32 5.34
C VAL A 106 -3.18 17.77 5.06
N GLU A 107 -3.38 18.56 6.12
CA GLU A 107 -3.64 20.01 6.05
C GLU A 107 -2.37 20.83 5.89
#